data_AF-A0A2K9Z1C1-F1
#
_entry.id   AF-A0A2K9Z1C1-F1
#
_cell.length_a   1.000
_cell.length_b   1.000
_cell.length_c   1.000
_cell.angle_alpha   90.00
_cell.angle_beta   90.00
_cell.angle_gamma   90.00
#
_symmetry.space_group_name_H-M   'P 1'
#
loop_
_entity.id
_entity.type
_entity.pdbx_description
1 polymer ?
#
loop_
_entity_poly.entity_id
_entity_poly.type
_entity_poly.pdbx_seq_one_letter_code
_entity_poly.pdbx_strand_id
1 'polypeptide(L)' 'MRTNIGIDDALLDAAMTATGLATKKATVDQALRRLVERHRRKNAIADLAGMGRRPRRDTP' A
#
# COMPACT_ATOMS: atom_id res chain seq x y z
N MET A 1 2.52 19.37 4.15
CA MET A 1 3.25 18.82 5.31
C MET A 1 4.63 18.40 4.85
N ARG A 2 5.70 18.81 5.56
CA ARG A 2 7.08 18.42 5.29
C ARG A 2 7.52 17.47 6.40
N THR A 3 7.58 16.19 6.08
CA THR A 3 8.01 15.14 7.01
C THR A 3 9.41 14.71 6.60
N ASN A 4 10.36 14.75 7.52
CA ASN A 4 11.70 14.25 7.26
C ASN A 4 11.70 12.75 7.57
N ILE A 5 11.69 11.93 6.52
CA ILE A 5 11.65 10.46 6.63
C ILE A 5 12.94 9.95 5.99
N GLY A 6 13.71 9.16 6.72
CA GLY A 6 14.87 8.46 6.16
C GLY A 6 14.36 7.37 5.22
N ILE A 7 14.68 7.49 3.94
CA ILE A 7 14.39 6.48 2.91
C ILE A 7 15.73 6.05 2.35
N ASP A 8 15.91 4.74 2.19
CA ASP A 8 17.08 4.18 1.53
C ASP A 8 17.17 4.73 0.09
N ASP A 9 18.29 5.40 -0.23
CA ASP A 9 18.48 6.02 -1.54
C ASP A 9 18.54 4.97 -2.67
N ALA A 10 19.04 3.76 -2.41
CA ALA A 10 19.07 2.69 -3.41
C ALA A 10 17.65 2.20 -3.73
N LEU A 11 16.79 2.10 -2.72
CA LEU A 11 15.38 1.77 -2.91
C LEU A 11 14.65 2.87 -3.69
N LEU A 12 14.97 4.13 -3.40
CA LEU A 12 14.37 5.28 -4.05
C LEU A 12 14.78 5.41 -5.50
N ASP A 13 16.06 5.16 -5.81
CA ASP A 13 16.57 5.11 -7.17
C ASP A 13 15.93 3.98 -7.97
N ALA A 14 15.86 2.76 -7.40
CA ALA A 14 15.18 1.64 -8.04
C ALA A 14 13.70 1.95 -8.33
N ALA A 15 13.01 2.63 -7.39
CA ALA A 15 11.64 3.07 -7.58
C ALA A 15 11.52 4.19 -8.62
N MET A 16 12.45 5.14 -8.67
CA MET A 16 12.50 6.20 -9.67
C MET A 16 12.74 5.62 -11.07
N THR A 17 13.67 4.69 -11.23
CA THR A 17 13.89 3.96 -12.49
C THR A 17 12.66 3.16 -12.92
N ALA A 18 12.02 2.44 -11.99
CA ALA A 18 10.83 1.64 -12.29
C ALA A 18 9.59 2.49 -12.63
N THR A 19 9.56 3.76 -12.21
CA THR A 19 8.41 4.66 -12.40
C THR A 19 8.65 5.74 -13.44
N GLY A 20 9.90 6.01 -13.81
CA GLY A 20 10.30 7.10 -14.71
C GLY A 20 10.08 8.50 -14.12
N LEU A 21 9.93 8.62 -12.79
CA LEU A 21 9.58 9.90 -12.16
C LEU A 21 10.82 10.72 -11.81
N ALA A 22 10.75 12.02 -12.10
CA ALA A 22 11.87 12.95 -11.93
C ALA A 22 12.12 13.39 -10.48
N THR A 23 11.18 13.18 -9.56
CA THR A 23 11.32 13.65 -8.17
C THR A 23 11.07 12.55 -7.15
N LYS A 24 11.94 12.53 -6.13
CA LYS A 24 11.82 11.67 -4.94
C LYS A 24 10.41 11.71 -4.34
N LYS A 25 9.82 12.92 -4.24
CA LYS A 25 8.46 13.12 -3.71
C LYS A 25 7.38 12.46 -4.58
N ALA A 26 7.44 12.61 -5.91
CA ALA A 26 6.47 12.01 -6.81
C ALA A 26 6.53 10.47 -6.76
N THR A 27 7.74 9.91 -6.69
CA THR A 27 7.94 8.46 -6.56
C THR A 27 7.32 7.91 -5.28
N VAL A 28 7.54 8.61 -4.15
CA VAL A 28 6.95 8.23 -2.86
C VAL A 28 5.42 8.38 -2.88
N ASP A 29 4.88 9.47 -3.42
CA ASP A 29 3.42 9.68 -3.50
C ASP A 29 2.75 8.58 -4.34
N GLN A 30 3.35 8.26 -5.49
CA GLN A 30 2.85 7.20 -6.37
C GLN A 30 2.96 5.81 -5.71
N ALA A 31 4.05 5.53 -5.00
CA ALA A 31 4.21 4.27 -4.27
C ALA A 31 3.14 4.11 -3.18
N LEU A 32 2.86 5.16 -2.41
CA LEU A 32 1.84 5.16 -1.37
C LEU A 32 0.43 5.00 -1.96
N ARG A 33 0.10 5.70 -3.06
CA ARG A 33 -1.18 5.52 -3.76
C ARG A 33 -1.36 4.08 -4.22
N ARG A 34 -0.35 3.51 -4.88
CA ARG A 34 -0.37 2.11 -5.34
C ARG A 34 -0.51 1.13 -4.18
N LEU A 35 0.13 1.40 -3.03
CA LEU A 35 0.00 0.57 -1.83
C LEU A 35 -1.43 0.60 -1.29
N VAL A 36 -2.03 1.80 -1.17
CA VAL A 36 -3.42 1.95 -0.73
C VAL A 36 -4.39 1.30 -1.71
N GLU A 37 -4.21 1.48 -3.02
CA GLU A 37 -5.04 0.83 -4.04
C GLU A 37 -4.90 -0.69 -4.05
N ARG A 38 -3.68 -1.21 -3.85
CA ARG A 38 -3.45 -2.65 -3.68
C ARG A 38 -4.11 -3.15 -2.40
N HIS A 39 -4.01 -2.41 -1.31
CA HIS A 39 -4.65 -2.78 -0.04
C HIS A 39 -6.18 -2.74 -0.15
N ARG A 40 -6.76 -1.70 -0.76
CA ARG A 40 -8.20 -1.62 -1.05
C ARG A 40 -8.68 -2.76 -1.94
N ARG A 41 -7.94 -3.10 -3.00
CA ARG A 41 -8.28 -4.25 -3.86
C ARG A 41 -8.17 -5.57 -3.11
N LYS A 42 -7.11 -5.77 -2.32
CA LYS A 42 -6.96 -6.97 -1.48
C LYS A 42 -8.05 -7.05 -0.42
N ASN A 43 -8.45 -5.93 0.17
CA ASN A 43 -9.53 -5.88 1.15
C ASN A 43 -10.89 -6.07 0.49
N ALA A 44 -11.11 -5.62 -0.74
CA ALA A 44 -12.32 -5.96 -1.50
C ALA A 44 -12.40 -7.47 -1.81
N ILE A 45 -11.26 -8.10 -2.12
CA ILE A 45 -11.16 -9.55 -2.28
C ILE A 45 -11.30 -10.26 -0.92
N ALA A 46 -10.78 -9.68 0.16
CA ALA A 46 -10.89 -10.21 1.52
C ALA A 46 -12.28 -9.98 2.14
N ASP A 47 -13.04 -8.96 1.74
CA ASP A 47 -14.44 -8.74 2.08
C ASP A 47 -15.32 -9.74 1.31
N LEU A 48 -15.00 -10.02 0.04
CA LEU A 48 -15.63 -11.11 -0.72
C LEU A 48 -15.30 -12.48 -0.11
N ALA A 49 -14.07 -12.70 0.38
CA ALA A 49 -13.66 -13.89 1.12
C ALA A 49 -14.12 -13.87 2.61
N GLY A 50 -14.55 -12.71 3.11
CA GLY A 50 -14.98 -12.45 4.48
C GLY A 50 -16.43 -12.86 4.74
N MET A 51 -17.24 -13.03 3.69
CA MET A 51 -18.55 -13.68 3.77
C MET A 51 -18.47 -15.18 4.13
N GLY A 52 -17.27 -15.76 4.22
CA GLY A 52 -17.05 -17.15 4.65
C GLY A 52 -16.67 -17.32 6.12
N ARG A 53 -16.34 -16.26 6.86
CA ARG A 53 -15.95 -16.38 8.28
C ARG A 53 -17.02 -15.79 9.19
N ARG A 54 -18.15 -16.51 9.30
CA ARG A 54 -19.01 -16.40 10.49
C ARG A 54 -18.17 -16.82 11.71
N PRO A 55 -17.95 -15.95 12.71
CA PRO A 55 -17.63 -16.49 14.02
C PRO A 55 -18.89 -17.23 14.49
N ARG A 56 -18.81 -18.56 14.63
CA ARG A 56 -19.75 -19.30 15.48
C ARG A 56 -19.51 -18.76 16.89
N ARG A 57 -20.36 -17.83 17.28
CA ARG A 57 -20.43 -17.35 18.65
C ARG A 57 -21.28 -18.38 19.38
N ASP A 58 -20.61 -19.42 19.86
CA ASP A 58 -21.22 -20.38 20.77
C ASP A 58 -21.64 -19.64 22.05
N THR A 59 -22.84 -20.02 22.47
CA THR A 59 -23.64 -19.56 23.60
C THR A 59 -22.92 -19.76 24.94
N PRO A 60 -23.40 -19.10 25.99
CA PRO A 60 -23.99 -19.88 27.09
C PRO A 60 -25.49 -19.65 27.23
#